data_AF-A0A0Q4WV64-F1
#
_entry.id   AF-A0A0Q4WV64-F1
#
_cell.length_a   1.000
_cell.length_b   1.000
_cell.length_c   1.000
_cell.angle_alpha   90.00
_cell.angle_beta   90.00
_cell.angle_gamma   90.00
#
_symmetry.space_group_name_H-M   'P 1'
#
loop_
_entity.id
_entity.type
_entity.pdbx_description
1 polymer ?
#
loop_
_entity_poly.entity_id
_entity_poly.type
_entity_poly.pdbx_seq_one_letter_code
_entity_poly.pdbx_strand_id
1 'polypeptide(L)'
;MPDRERATMRVLILGGTTEASALVKGLDPRIDATLSLAGRTSAPKREPVPTRIGGFGGPEGLAAWIAENRIETVIDATHPFAARIGRNAALACERTGVALLAIRRPAWERIQGDRWTEVETMAEAARTLGETPRRVFLTIGRLEVGAFATAPQHDYLVRAIEPIGDALPVPRLTEIAARGPFDEAAEAAFLAERQIEVLVTKNSGGPATYGKIAAARALDVPVVIVRPPDKPDVDSVPDAEGALAWLRERLEA
;
A
#
# COMPACT_ATOMS: atom_id res chain seq x y z
N MET A 1 -34.94 -6.40 10.88
CA MET A 1 -34.07 -6.15 9.71
C MET A 1 -34.87 -5.36 8.68
N PRO A 2 -34.64 -4.05 8.51
CA PRO A 2 -35.37 -3.31 7.47
C PRO A 2 -34.53 -2.25 6.73
N ASP A 3 -33.26 -2.50 6.37
CA ASP A 3 -32.43 -1.47 5.69
C ASP A 3 -31.71 -1.94 4.42
N ARG A 4 -32.05 -3.13 3.89
CA ARG A 4 -31.48 -3.63 2.63
C ARG A 4 -32.24 -3.19 1.37
N GLU A 5 -33.36 -2.48 1.51
CA GLU A 5 -34.23 -2.09 0.38
C GLU A 5 -33.85 -0.76 -0.30
N ARG A 6 -32.83 -0.03 0.21
CA ARG A 6 -32.35 1.24 -0.40
C ARG A 6 -31.02 1.13 -1.16
N ALA A 7 -30.32 0.00 -1.06
CA ALA A 7 -29.04 -0.15 -1.75
C ALA A 7 -29.27 -0.64 -3.19
N THR A 8 -28.87 0.17 -4.16
CA THR A 8 -29.09 -0.08 -5.59
C THR A 8 -27.85 -0.55 -6.33
N MET A 9 -26.64 -0.39 -5.75
CA MET A 9 -25.39 -0.79 -6.39
C MET A 9 -24.47 -1.56 -5.43
N ARG A 10 -23.99 -2.72 -5.85
CA ARG A 10 -23.05 -3.56 -5.08
C ARG A 10 -21.61 -3.34 -5.50
N VAL A 11 -20.78 -2.88 -4.57
CA VAL A 11 -19.39 -2.51 -4.83
C VAL A 11 -18.43 -3.37 -4.03
N LEU A 12 -17.42 -3.93 -4.69
CA LEU A 12 -16.28 -4.55 -4.02
C LEU A 12 -15.11 -3.56 -3.96
N ILE A 13 -14.67 -3.22 -2.76
CA ILE A 13 -13.49 -2.37 -2.55
C ILE A 13 -12.31 -3.25 -2.14
N LEU A 14 -11.31 -3.36 -3.01
CA LEU A 14 -10.03 -3.99 -2.68
C LEU A 14 -9.17 -2.98 -1.93
N GLY A 15 -8.97 -3.19 -0.63
CA GLY A 15 -8.48 -2.14 0.27
C GLY A 15 -7.15 -2.42 0.98
N GLY A 16 -6.96 -1.70 2.09
CA GLY A 16 -5.74 -1.74 2.90
C GLY A 16 -4.89 -0.46 2.83
N THR A 17 -5.47 0.63 2.32
CA THR A 17 -4.86 1.96 2.20
C THR A 17 -5.68 3.02 2.91
N THR A 18 -5.09 4.19 3.11
CA THR A 18 -5.81 5.38 3.61
C THR A 18 -6.91 5.82 2.65
N GLU A 19 -6.70 5.68 1.35
CA GLU A 19 -7.64 5.99 0.28
C GLU A 19 -8.85 5.06 0.33
N ALA A 20 -8.64 3.75 0.56
CA ALA A 20 -9.74 2.82 0.76
C ALA A 20 -10.60 3.18 1.99
N SER A 21 -9.96 3.58 3.10
CA SER A 21 -10.67 4.05 4.30
C SER A 21 -11.45 5.34 4.05
N ALA A 22 -10.85 6.30 3.32
CA ALA A 22 -11.50 7.55 2.95
C ALA A 22 -12.70 7.31 2.01
N LEU A 23 -12.53 6.44 1.01
CA LEU A 23 -13.60 6.03 0.09
C LEU A 23 -14.77 5.43 0.87
N VAL A 24 -14.52 4.43 1.71
CA VAL A 24 -15.57 3.76 2.49
C VAL A 24 -16.39 4.74 3.34
N LYS A 25 -15.75 5.76 3.94
CA LYS A 25 -16.43 6.76 4.77
C LYS A 25 -17.27 7.75 3.99
N GLY A 26 -16.97 7.95 2.70
CA GLY A 26 -17.67 8.90 1.84
C GLY A 26 -18.74 8.26 0.96
N LEU A 27 -18.98 6.94 1.06
CA LEU A 27 -19.93 6.23 0.21
C LEU A 27 -21.36 6.78 0.36
N ASP A 28 -22.08 6.85 -0.76
CA ASP A 28 -23.51 7.12 -0.79
C ASP A 28 -24.27 5.96 -0.11
N PRO A 29 -25.31 6.24 0.70
CA PRO A 29 -26.12 5.20 1.37
C PRO A 29 -26.77 4.17 0.42
N ARG A 30 -26.87 4.47 -0.88
CA ARG A 30 -27.37 3.55 -1.92
C ARG A 30 -26.34 2.52 -2.36
N ILE A 31 -25.09 2.60 -1.89
CA ILE A 31 -24.02 1.66 -2.24
C ILE A 31 -23.89 0.58 -1.16
N ASP A 32 -24.16 -0.67 -1.52
CA ASP A 32 -23.84 -1.85 -0.71
C ASP A 32 -22.39 -2.27 -0.97
N ALA A 33 -21.46 -1.73 -0.16
CA ALA A 33 -20.04 -2.00 -0.33
C ALA A 33 -19.55 -3.17 0.55
N THR A 34 -18.69 -4.00 -0.02
CA THR A 34 -17.85 -4.94 0.73
C THR A 34 -16.38 -4.53 0.63
N LEU A 35 -15.73 -4.32 1.78
CA LEU A 35 -14.29 -4.10 1.86
C LEU A 35 -13.56 -5.44 1.90
N SER A 36 -12.54 -5.61 1.07
CA SER A 36 -11.70 -6.80 1.03
C SER A 36 -10.26 -6.50 1.43
N LEU A 37 -9.79 -7.17 2.48
CA LEU A 37 -8.44 -7.05 3.00
C LEU A 37 -7.66 -8.35 2.80
N ALA A 38 -6.36 -8.22 2.50
CA ALA A 38 -5.49 -9.38 2.28
C ALA A 38 -5.14 -10.18 3.55
N GLY A 39 -5.49 -9.69 4.76
CA GLY A 39 -5.14 -10.34 6.03
C GLY A 39 -3.65 -10.25 6.39
N ARG A 40 -2.97 -9.18 5.94
CA ARG A 40 -1.53 -8.99 6.21
C ARG A 40 -1.20 -8.48 7.61
N THR A 41 -2.20 -7.95 8.31
CA THR A 41 -2.16 -7.49 9.70
C THR A 41 -3.17 -8.29 10.53
N SER A 42 -2.81 -8.65 11.75
CA SER A 42 -3.64 -9.42 12.69
C SER A 42 -4.86 -8.63 13.19
N ALA A 43 -4.70 -7.31 13.34
CA ALA A 43 -5.76 -6.39 13.74
C ALA A 43 -5.93 -5.24 12.71
N PRO A 44 -6.63 -5.47 11.58
CA PRO A 44 -6.98 -4.40 10.66
C PRO A 44 -7.95 -3.42 11.33
N LYS A 45 -7.89 -2.15 10.92
CA LYS A 45 -8.84 -1.14 11.39
C LYS A 45 -10.25 -1.54 10.94
N ARG A 46 -11.23 -1.42 11.85
CA ARG A 46 -12.65 -1.63 11.52
C ARG A 46 -13.14 -0.45 10.69
N GLU A 47 -13.84 -0.77 9.61
CA GLU A 47 -14.48 0.20 8.72
C GLU A 47 -16.00 -0.01 8.73
N PRO A 48 -16.82 1.01 8.45
CA PRO A 48 -18.28 0.97 8.59
C PRO A 48 -18.99 0.19 7.46
N VAL A 49 -18.38 -0.86 6.93
CA VAL A 49 -18.93 -1.73 5.88
C VAL A 49 -18.57 -3.19 6.13
N PRO A 50 -19.36 -4.17 5.63
CA PRO A 50 -18.97 -5.57 5.63
C PRO A 50 -17.54 -5.75 5.13
N THR A 51 -16.71 -6.42 5.93
CA THR A 51 -15.29 -6.61 5.63
C THR A 51 -14.97 -8.09 5.51
N ARG A 52 -14.43 -8.52 4.37
CA ARG A 52 -13.86 -9.85 4.17
C ARG A 52 -12.34 -9.82 4.33
N ILE A 53 -11.78 -10.90 4.85
CA ILE A 53 -10.33 -11.07 5.04
C ILE A 53 -9.89 -12.36 4.37
N GLY A 54 -8.83 -12.28 3.56
CA GLY A 54 -8.21 -13.42 2.90
C GLY A 54 -8.11 -13.26 1.39
N GLY A 55 -7.37 -14.16 0.75
CA GLY A 55 -7.24 -14.20 -0.70
C GLY A 55 -8.55 -14.58 -1.40
N PHE A 56 -8.58 -14.41 -2.72
CA PHE A 56 -9.65 -14.89 -3.60
C PHE A 56 -9.27 -16.18 -4.34
N GLY A 57 -8.02 -16.65 -4.25
CA GLY A 57 -7.56 -17.81 -5.02
C GLY A 57 -7.19 -17.51 -6.47
N GLY A 58 -6.70 -16.29 -6.76
CA GLY A 58 -6.34 -15.87 -8.12
C GLY A 58 -7.42 -15.04 -8.81
N PRO A 59 -7.26 -14.71 -10.10
CA PRO A 59 -8.28 -13.99 -10.88
C PRO A 59 -9.56 -14.81 -11.06
N GLU A 60 -9.47 -16.13 -11.22
CA GLU A 60 -10.63 -17.00 -11.41
C GLU A 60 -11.51 -17.03 -10.16
N GLY A 61 -10.92 -17.19 -8.98
CA GLY A 61 -11.67 -17.17 -7.73
C GLY A 61 -12.20 -15.78 -7.37
N LEU A 62 -11.54 -14.70 -7.82
CA LEU A 62 -12.09 -13.35 -7.72
C LEU A 62 -13.32 -13.18 -8.63
N ALA A 63 -13.26 -13.67 -9.88
CA ALA A 63 -14.39 -13.64 -10.82
C ALA A 63 -15.59 -14.45 -10.29
N ALA A 64 -15.35 -15.64 -9.75
CA ALA A 64 -16.39 -16.45 -9.10
C ALA A 64 -17.05 -15.69 -7.94
N TRP A 65 -16.24 -15.07 -7.08
CA TRP A 65 -16.74 -14.29 -5.94
C TRP A 65 -17.55 -13.07 -6.41
N ILE A 66 -17.09 -12.35 -7.44
CA ILE A 66 -17.82 -11.23 -8.06
C ILE A 66 -19.21 -11.69 -8.54
N ALA A 67 -19.28 -12.81 -9.25
CA ALA A 67 -20.54 -13.36 -9.76
C ALA A 67 -21.49 -13.83 -8.65
N GLU A 68 -20.99 -14.60 -7.68
CA GLU A 68 -21.76 -15.12 -6.55
C GLU A 68 -22.38 -14.01 -5.70
N ASN A 69 -21.66 -12.90 -5.52
CA ASN A 69 -22.10 -11.77 -4.71
C ASN A 69 -22.85 -10.70 -5.53
N ARG A 70 -22.94 -10.89 -6.85
CA ARG A 70 -23.54 -9.95 -7.82
C ARG A 70 -22.93 -8.56 -7.72
N ILE A 71 -21.61 -8.51 -7.66
CA ILE A 71 -20.87 -7.24 -7.65
C ILE A 71 -21.02 -6.58 -9.01
N GLU A 72 -21.39 -5.30 -9.01
CA GLU A 72 -21.62 -4.50 -10.21
C GLU A 72 -20.42 -3.61 -10.53
N THR A 73 -19.54 -3.39 -9.55
CA THR A 73 -18.37 -2.54 -9.68
C THR A 73 -17.29 -2.96 -8.69
N VAL A 74 -16.03 -2.96 -9.14
CA VAL A 74 -14.86 -3.19 -8.32
C VAL A 74 -14.03 -1.90 -8.24
N ILE A 75 -13.63 -1.51 -7.03
CA ILE A 75 -12.67 -0.43 -6.81
C ILE A 75 -11.35 -1.02 -6.32
N ASP A 76 -10.28 -0.90 -7.10
CA ASP A 76 -8.90 -1.21 -6.68
C ASP A 76 -8.29 -0.02 -5.94
N ALA A 77 -8.54 0.03 -4.62
CA ALA A 77 -7.91 0.96 -3.70
C ALA A 77 -6.72 0.33 -2.95
N THR A 78 -6.07 -0.68 -3.54
CA THR A 78 -4.94 -1.37 -2.90
C THR A 78 -3.65 -0.56 -2.97
N HIS A 79 -2.68 -0.89 -2.11
CA HIS A 79 -1.39 -0.22 -2.06
C HIS A 79 -0.70 -0.22 -3.45
N PRO A 80 0.09 0.82 -3.82
CA PRO A 80 0.77 0.85 -5.13
C PRO A 80 1.67 -0.37 -5.40
N PHE A 81 2.29 -0.92 -4.36
CA PHE A 81 3.09 -2.16 -4.45
C PHE A 81 2.26 -3.46 -4.47
N ALA A 82 0.93 -3.39 -4.43
CA ALA A 82 0.05 -4.56 -4.48
C ALA A 82 -0.33 -4.95 -5.92
N ALA A 83 0.63 -4.97 -6.85
CA ALA A 83 0.38 -5.19 -8.28
C ALA A 83 -0.32 -6.53 -8.58
N ARG A 84 -0.04 -7.59 -7.81
CA ARG A 84 -0.67 -8.91 -8.03
C ARG A 84 -2.19 -8.87 -7.92
N ILE A 85 -2.73 -8.23 -6.87
CA ILE A 85 -4.19 -8.15 -6.70
C ILE A 85 -4.81 -7.18 -7.72
N GLY A 86 -4.10 -6.11 -8.10
CA GLY A 86 -4.53 -5.24 -9.20
C GLY A 86 -4.64 -5.98 -10.55
N ARG A 87 -3.65 -6.82 -10.90
CA ARG A 87 -3.73 -7.72 -12.07
C ARG A 87 -4.88 -8.70 -11.98
N ASN A 88 -5.08 -9.32 -10.82
CA ASN A 88 -6.19 -10.25 -10.62
C ASN A 88 -7.54 -9.55 -10.78
N ALA A 89 -7.68 -8.31 -10.29
CA ALA A 89 -8.88 -7.51 -10.42
C ALA A 89 -9.20 -7.19 -11.89
N ALA A 90 -8.20 -6.75 -12.65
CA ALA A 90 -8.36 -6.47 -14.08
C ALA A 90 -8.86 -7.70 -14.83
N LEU A 91 -8.18 -8.85 -14.68
CA LEU A 91 -8.56 -10.10 -15.33
C LEU A 91 -9.95 -10.60 -14.88
N ALA A 92 -10.29 -10.47 -13.60
CA ALA A 92 -11.59 -10.89 -13.10
C ALA A 92 -12.73 -10.02 -13.63
N CYS A 93 -12.54 -8.70 -13.64
CA CYS A 93 -13.53 -7.74 -14.12
C CYS A 93 -13.76 -7.87 -15.63
N GLU A 94 -12.69 -8.09 -16.41
CA GLU A 94 -12.77 -8.41 -17.84
C GLU A 94 -13.63 -9.67 -18.07
N ARG A 95 -13.41 -10.74 -17.31
CA ARG A 95 -14.16 -11.99 -17.43
C ARG A 95 -15.63 -11.86 -17.06
N THR A 96 -15.97 -11.04 -16.07
CA THR A 96 -17.35 -10.87 -15.59
C THR A 96 -18.09 -9.72 -16.26
N GLY A 97 -17.41 -8.89 -17.06
CA GLY A 97 -17.97 -7.66 -17.63
C GLY A 97 -18.26 -6.56 -16.60
N VAL A 98 -17.66 -6.66 -15.41
CA VAL A 98 -17.89 -5.71 -14.31
C VAL A 98 -16.93 -4.54 -14.45
N ALA A 99 -17.40 -3.33 -14.12
CA ALA A 99 -16.54 -2.16 -14.18
C ALA A 99 -15.45 -2.20 -13.11
N LEU A 100 -14.23 -1.82 -13.49
CA LEU A 100 -13.10 -1.67 -12.59
C LEU A 100 -12.62 -0.21 -12.61
N LEU A 101 -12.61 0.42 -11.45
CA LEU A 101 -11.91 1.68 -11.24
C LEU A 101 -10.74 1.46 -10.29
N ALA A 102 -9.59 2.03 -10.60
CA ALA A 102 -8.45 2.03 -9.71
C ALA A 102 -8.21 3.40 -9.06
N ILE A 103 -7.86 3.39 -7.78
CA ILE A 103 -7.23 4.56 -7.15
C ILE A 103 -5.72 4.47 -7.39
N ARG A 104 -5.17 5.45 -8.10
CA ARG A 104 -3.76 5.54 -8.53
C ARG A 104 -3.20 6.89 -8.11
N ARG A 105 -2.88 7.02 -6.83
CA ARG A 105 -2.22 8.23 -6.33
C ARG A 105 -0.85 8.43 -6.98
N PRO A 106 -0.47 9.68 -7.30
CA PRO A 106 0.85 9.97 -7.85
C PRO A 106 1.99 9.49 -6.93
N ALA A 107 3.07 9.02 -7.56
CA ALA A 107 4.32 8.78 -6.88
C ALA A 107 4.89 10.11 -6.33
N TRP A 108 5.68 10.05 -5.27
CA TRP A 108 6.45 11.21 -4.84
C TRP A 108 7.49 11.56 -5.89
N GLU A 109 7.67 12.85 -6.11
CA GLU A 109 8.70 13.40 -6.97
C GLU A 109 9.85 13.94 -6.13
N ARG A 110 11.06 13.84 -6.68
CA ARG A 110 12.28 14.36 -6.06
C ARG A 110 12.24 15.88 -6.09
N ILE A 111 12.48 16.52 -4.96
CA ILE A 111 12.61 17.98 -4.87
C ILE A 111 14.05 18.39 -4.51
N GLN A 112 14.33 19.69 -4.54
CA GLN A 112 15.65 20.21 -4.16
C GLN A 112 16.05 19.76 -2.75
N GLY A 113 17.29 19.29 -2.59
CA GLY A 113 17.83 18.76 -1.34
C GLY A 113 17.63 17.26 -1.15
N ASP A 114 16.75 16.62 -1.93
CA ASP A 114 16.60 15.16 -1.86
C ASP A 114 17.84 14.43 -2.41
N ARG A 115 18.31 13.43 -1.66
CA ARG A 115 19.40 12.52 -2.07
C ARG A 115 18.86 11.13 -2.38
N TRP A 116 18.03 11.05 -3.44
CA TRP A 116 17.40 9.80 -3.85
C TRP A 116 18.28 9.02 -4.83
N THR A 117 18.34 7.71 -4.62
CA THR A 117 18.70 6.72 -5.63
C THR A 117 17.46 5.89 -5.92
N GLU A 118 16.89 6.05 -7.11
CA GLU A 118 15.72 5.28 -7.54
C GLU A 118 16.16 3.90 -8.07
N VAL A 119 15.42 2.87 -7.68
CA VAL A 119 15.66 1.47 -8.08
C VAL A 119 14.34 0.78 -8.38
N GLU A 120 14.37 -0.33 -9.12
CA GLU A 120 13.15 -1.03 -9.55
C GLU A 120 12.73 -2.13 -8.58
N THR A 121 13.67 -2.71 -7.83
CA THR A 121 13.41 -3.89 -7.00
C THR A 121 14.08 -3.81 -5.62
N MET A 122 13.57 -4.61 -4.68
CA MET A 122 14.17 -4.75 -3.35
C MET A 122 15.57 -5.37 -3.40
N ALA A 123 15.82 -6.27 -4.34
CA ALA A 123 17.14 -6.86 -4.56
C ALA A 123 18.14 -5.83 -5.10
N GLU A 124 17.71 -4.95 -6.00
CA GLU A 124 18.51 -3.81 -6.42
C GLU A 124 18.75 -2.84 -5.27
N ALA A 125 17.73 -2.51 -4.49
CA ALA A 125 17.87 -1.67 -3.30
C ALA A 125 18.95 -2.20 -2.33
N ALA A 126 18.95 -3.51 -2.07
CA ALA A 126 19.96 -4.15 -1.24
C ALA A 126 21.38 -4.04 -1.83
N ARG A 127 21.54 -4.22 -3.15
CA ARG A 127 22.83 -4.05 -3.84
C ARG A 127 23.33 -2.60 -3.79
N THR A 128 22.44 -1.62 -3.92
CA THR A 128 22.75 -0.19 -3.89
C THR A 128 23.35 0.28 -2.56
N LEU A 129 23.14 -0.46 -1.46
CA LEU A 129 23.74 -0.15 -0.16
C LEU A 129 25.28 -0.27 -0.16
N GLY A 130 25.83 -1.08 -1.06
CA GLY A 130 27.27 -1.30 -1.21
C GLY A 130 27.89 -2.18 -0.12
N GLU A 131 29.22 -2.30 -0.13
CA GLU A 131 29.94 -3.23 0.77
C GLU A 131 30.30 -2.62 2.13
N THR A 132 30.38 -1.29 2.23
CA THR A 132 30.67 -0.63 3.49
C THR A 132 29.50 -0.83 4.47
N PRO A 133 29.74 -1.33 5.70
CA PRO A 133 28.70 -1.41 6.74
C PRO A 133 28.03 -0.05 6.94
N ARG A 134 26.70 -0.07 7.08
CA ARG A 134 25.86 1.12 7.29
C ARG A 134 24.70 0.79 8.20
N ARG A 135 24.14 1.79 8.84
CA ARG A 135 22.90 1.72 9.62
C ARG A 135 21.70 2.05 8.72
N VAL A 136 20.97 1.02 8.33
CA VAL A 136 19.97 1.05 7.26
C VAL A 136 18.56 0.98 7.86
N PHE A 137 17.74 1.98 7.57
CA PHE A 137 16.34 1.99 8.00
C PHE A 137 15.42 1.46 6.89
N LEU A 138 14.84 0.28 7.09
CA LEU A 138 13.89 -0.34 6.18
C LEU A 138 12.45 0.02 6.57
N THR A 139 11.79 0.78 5.69
CA THR A 139 10.36 1.16 5.83
C THR A 139 9.48 0.51 4.77
N ILE A 140 9.88 -0.68 4.32
CA ILE A 140 9.26 -1.43 3.22
C ILE A 140 8.18 -2.42 3.69
N GLY A 141 7.95 -2.51 5.00
CA GLY A 141 7.11 -3.52 5.64
C GLY A 141 7.79 -4.90 5.71
N ARG A 142 7.12 -5.91 6.27
CA ARG A 142 7.74 -7.21 6.59
C ARG A 142 7.92 -8.19 5.43
N LEU A 143 7.19 -8.04 4.33
CA LEU A 143 7.07 -9.12 3.32
C LEU A 143 8.29 -9.24 2.40
N GLU A 144 9.07 -8.18 2.25
CA GLU A 144 10.13 -8.11 1.25
C GLU A 144 11.51 -7.83 1.88
N VAL A 145 11.59 -7.88 3.22
CA VAL A 145 12.84 -7.66 3.96
C VAL A 145 13.89 -8.73 3.64
N GLY A 146 13.49 -9.94 3.28
CA GLY A 146 14.42 -11.03 2.96
C GLY A 146 15.34 -10.73 1.78
N ALA A 147 15.00 -9.77 0.91
CA ALA A 147 15.90 -9.32 -0.15
C ALA A 147 17.21 -8.72 0.39
N PHE A 148 17.22 -8.23 1.63
CA PHE A 148 18.38 -7.61 2.27
C PHE A 148 19.32 -8.62 2.95
N ALA A 149 18.93 -9.91 3.00
CA ALA A 149 19.78 -10.98 3.53
C ALA A 149 21.06 -11.18 2.71
N THR A 150 21.07 -10.73 1.45
CA THR A 150 22.26 -10.77 0.57
C THR A 150 23.32 -9.72 0.93
N ALA A 151 23.01 -8.79 1.84
CA ALA A 151 23.92 -7.77 2.33
C ALA A 151 23.95 -7.77 3.88
N PRO A 152 24.43 -8.85 4.51
CA PRO A 152 24.38 -9.04 5.96
C PRO A 152 25.35 -8.14 6.74
N GLN A 153 26.24 -7.42 6.04
CA GLN A 153 27.21 -6.51 6.64
C GLN A 153 26.60 -5.21 7.18
N HIS A 154 25.33 -4.91 6.90
CA HIS A 154 24.67 -3.70 7.43
C HIS A 154 24.02 -3.96 8.79
N ASP A 155 23.72 -2.88 9.52
CA ASP A 155 22.85 -2.91 10.70
C ASP A 155 21.46 -2.46 10.28
N TYR A 156 20.48 -3.37 10.34
CA TYR A 156 19.13 -3.11 9.84
C TYR A 156 18.17 -2.72 10.96
N LEU A 157 17.52 -1.57 10.79
CA LEU A 157 16.35 -1.20 11.57
C LEU A 157 15.13 -1.40 10.69
N VAL A 158 14.22 -2.30 11.10
CA VAL A 158 13.04 -2.63 10.31
C VAL A 158 11.79 -2.14 11.01
N ARG A 159 11.06 -1.22 10.39
CA ARG A 159 9.75 -0.80 10.88
C ARG A 159 8.63 -1.52 10.15
N ALA A 160 7.85 -2.28 10.91
CA ALA A 160 6.70 -3.03 10.42
C ALA A 160 5.56 -3.01 11.45
N ILE A 161 4.33 -3.25 10.98
CA ILE A 161 3.16 -3.34 11.86
C ILE A 161 3.16 -4.66 12.65
N GLU A 162 3.48 -5.75 11.95
CA GLU A 162 3.59 -7.08 12.53
C GLU A 162 5.07 -7.48 12.53
N PRO A 163 5.50 -8.36 13.45
CA PRO A 163 6.87 -8.89 13.49
C PRO A 163 7.32 -9.46 12.14
N ILE A 164 8.61 -9.36 11.84
CA ILE A 164 9.18 -9.93 10.62
C ILE A 164 9.58 -11.40 10.80
N GLY A 165 9.77 -11.86 12.04
CA GLY A 165 10.23 -13.22 12.33
C GLY A 165 11.58 -13.51 11.66
N ASP A 166 11.76 -14.71 11.11
CA ASP A 166 13.02 -15.10 10.45
C ASP A 166 13.15 -14.58 9.01
N ALA A 167 12.31 -13.64 8.58
CA ALA A 167 12.29 -13.16 7.20
C ALA A 167 13.57 -12.43 6.79
N LEU A 168 14.39 -11.95 7.74
CA LEU A 168 15.67 -11.30 7.47
C LEU A 168 16.78 -11.89 8.38
N PRO A 169 17.43 -12.98 7.97
CA PRO A 169 18.47 -13.63 8.77
C PRO A 169 19.82 -12.90 8.64
N VAL A 170 20.02 -11.86 9.47
CA VAL A 170 21.23 -11.02 9.48
C VAL A 170 21.77 -10.85 10.90
N PRO A 171 23.09 -10.63 11.08
CA PRO A 171 23.69 -10.57 12.42
C PRO A 171 23.28 -9.35 13.25
N ARG A 172 22.84 -8.25 12.60
CA ARG A 172 22.43 -7.01 13.29
C ARG A 172 21.07 -6.56 12.77
N LEU A 173 20.05 -6.77 13.60
CA LEU A 173 18.67 -6.46 13.29
C LEU A 173 17.99 -5.85 14.53
N THR A 174 17.33 -4.72 14.32
CA THR A 174 16.41 -4.12 15.29
C THR A 174 15.02 -4.05 14.66
N GLU A 175 14.07 -4.78 15.23
CA GLU A 175 12.66 -4.70 14.82
C GLU A 175 11.94 -3.57 15.57
N ILE A 176 11.12 -2.80 14.85
CA ILE A 176 10.33 -1.70 15.39
C ILE A 176 8.87 -1.94 15.01
N ALA A 177 8.09 -2.36 15.99
CA ALA A 177 6.65 -2.51 15.86
C ALA A 177 5.97 -1.13 15.93
N ALA A 178 5.54 -0.61 14.78
CA ALA A 178 4.87 0.68 14.73
C ALA A 178 3.85 0.76 13.57
N ARG A 179 2.79 1.54 13.79
CA ARG A 179 1.76 1.84 12.81
C ARG A 179 1.63 3.36 12.69
N GLY A 180 1.69 3.86 11.45
CA GLY A 180 1.58 5.30 11.18
C GLY A 180 0.16 5.86 11.40
N PRO A 181 -0.06 7.14 11.10
CA PRO A 181 0.87 8.03 10.37
C PRO A 181 2.08 8.46 11.21
N PHE A 182 3.16 8.85 10.53
CA PHE A 182 4.36 9.42 11.14
C PHE A 182 4.62 10.78 10.50
N ASP A 183 4.64 11.83 11.32
CA ASP A 183 4.96 13.18 10.85
C ASP A 183 6.47 13.37 10.67
N GLU A 184 6.83 14.48 10.03
CA GLU A 184 8.23 14.80 9.73
C GLU A 184 9.08 14.99 10.99
N ALA A 185 8.56 15.64 12.03
CA ALA A 185 9.31 15.93 13.24
C ALA A 185 9.68 14.64 13.99
N ALA A 186 8.71 13.72 14.14
CA ALA A 186 8.93 12.42 14.74
C ALA A 186 9.90 11.56 13.92
N GLU A 187 9.81 11.61 12.58
CA GLU A 187 10.75 10.91 11.71
C GLU A 187 12.17 11.50 11.84
N ALA A 188 12.33 12.82 11.86
CA ALA A 188 13.64 13.47 11.99
C ALA A 188 14.29 13.12 13.35
N ALA A 189 13.53 13.21 14.44
CA ALA A 189 14.00 12.78 15.76
C ALA A 189 14.44 11.31 15.72
N PHE A 190 13.62 10.42 15.16
CA PHE A 190 13.94 9.00 15.05
C PHE A 190 15.21 8.74 14.22
N LEU A 191 15.34 9.35 13.04
CA LEU A 191 16.50 9.17 12.16
C LEU A 191 17.79 9.64 12.86
N ALA A 192 17.74 10.78 13.56
CA ALA A 192 18.88 11.33 14.29
C ALA A 192 19.26 10.48 15.51
N GLU A 193 18.30 10.16 16.38
CA GLU A 193 18.51 9.33 17.59
C GLU A 193 19.06 7.95 17.25
N ARG A 194 18.58 7.37 16.14
CA ARG A 194 19.03 6.05 15.67
C ARG A 194 20.24 6.13 14.76
N GLN A 195 20.80 7.31 14.51
CA GLN A 195 21.97 7.52 13.65
C GLN A 195 21.83 6.82 12.29
N ILE A 196 20.65 6.96 11.65
CA ILE A 196 20.38 6.31 10.37
C ILE A 196 21.26 6.93 9.28
N GLU A 197 21.95 6.07 8.54
CA GLU A 197 22.84 6.49 7.45
C GLU A 197 22.18 6.36 6.08
N VAL A 198 21.21 5.45 5.92
CA VAL A 198 20.44 5.29 4.68
C VAL A 198 19.00 4.88 5.00
N LEU A 199 18.05 5.57 4.39
CA LEU A 199 16.64 5.16 4.37
C LEU A 199 16.38 4.31 3.13
N VAL A 200 15.75 3.15 3.30
CA VAL A 200 15.19 2.37 2.17
C VAL A 200 13.68 2.35 2.27
N THR A 201 13.03 2.73 1.17
CA THR A 201 11.58 2.82 1.16
C THR A 201 10.94 2.55 -0.19
N LYS A 202 9.63 2.34 -0.16
CA LYS A 202 8.77 2.26 -1.35
C LYS A 202 8.32 3.67 -1.70
N ASN A 203 8.36 4.02 -2.98
CA ASN A 203 7.65 5.20 -3.46
C ASN A 203 6.15 4.92 -3.45
N SER A 204 5.58 4.98 -2.25
CA SER A 204 4.18 4.69 -2.03
C SER A 204 3.29 5.85 -2.46
N GLY A 205 3.81 7.06 -2.69
CA GLY A 205 2.98 8.24 -2.93
C GLY A 205 2.13 8.64 -1.72
N GLY A 206 1.37 9.73 -1.87
CA GLY A 206 0.44 10.24 -0.86
C GLY A 206 1.10 10.84 0.40
N PRO A 207 0.35 11.61 1.21
CA PRO A 207 0.93 12.37 2.32
C PRO A 207 1.23 11.51 3.57
N ALA A 208 0.46 10.43 3.80
CA ALA A 208 0.43 9.70 5.07
C ALA A 208 1.77 9.07 5.50
N THR A 209 2.70 8.86 4.57
CA THR A 209 4.03 8.32 4.86
C THR A 209 5.16 9.18 4.30
N TYR A 210 4.87 10.40 3.86
CA TYR A 210 5.89 11.29 3.28
C TYR A 210 6.86 11.86 4.33
N GLY A 211 6.46 11.92 5.61
CA GLY A 211 7.28 12.48 6.70
C GLY A 211 8.72 11.96 6.75
N LYS A 212 8.94 10.67 6.48
CA LYS A 212 10.28 10.06 6.44
C LYS A 212 11.18 10.57 5.31
N ILE A 213 10.59 10.95 4.17
CA ILE A 213 11.31 11.53 3.03
C ILE A 213 11.73 12.95 3.37
N ALA A 214 10.81 13.73 3.95
CA ALA A 214 11.10 15.10 4.39
C ALA A 214 12.16 15.12 5.51
N ALA A 215 12.05 14.22 6.48
CA ALA A 215 13.05 14.04 7.53
C ALA A 215 14.42 13.64 6.98
N ALA A 216 14.47 12.69 6.04
CA ALA A 216 15.72 12.29 5.39
C ALA A 216 16.38 13.47 4.67
N ARG A 217 15.60 14.30 3.98
CA ARG A 217 16.09 15.54 3.37
C ARG A 217 16.64 16.53 4.38
N ALA A 218 15.91 16.78 5.48
CA ALA A 218 16.31 17.72 6.52
C ALA A 218 17.64 17.33 7.20
N LEU A 219 17.94 16.02 7.25
CA LEU A 219 19.13 15.45 7.88
C LEU A 219 20.22 15.04 6.89
N ASP A 220 20.06 15.36 5.60
CA ASP A 220 20.95 14.94 4.52
C ASP A 220 21.17 13.41 4.43
N VAL A 221 20.19 12.62 4.86
CA VAL A 221 20.22 11.15 4.81
C VAL A 221 19.85 10.68 3.39
N PRO A 222 20.74 9.92 2.72
CA PRO A 222 20.43 9.27 1.45
C PRO A 222 19.21 8.36 1.52
N VAL A 223 18.40 8.37 0.45
CA VAL A 223 17.21 7.53 0.32
C VAL A 223 17.37 6.60 -0.88
N VAL A 224 17.33 5.29 -0.65
CA VAL A 224 17.11 4.31 -1.71
C VAL A 224 15.60 4.12 -1.85
N ILE A 225 15.05 4.57 -2.97
CA ILE A 225 13.60 4.57 -3.18
C ILE A 225 13.23 3.58 -4.28
N VAL A 226 12.44 2.58 -3.93
CA VAL A 226 11.95 1.58 -4.88
C VAL A 226 10.75 2.15 -5.61
N ARG A 227 10.75 2.10 -6.94
CA ARG A 227 9.62 2.52 -7.78
C ARG A 227 8.45 1.54 -7.64
N PRO A 228 7.18 2.02 -7.75
CA PRO A 228 6.05 1.10 -7.76
C PRO A 228 6.13 0.19 -8.99
N PRO A 229 5.78 -1.10 -8.85
CA PRO A 229 5.72 -2.01 -9.99
C PRO A 229 4.59 -1.62 -10.95
N ASP A 230 4.73 -2.02 -12.21
CA ASP A 230 3.70 -1.83 -13.22
C ASP A 230 2.37 -2.49 -12.80
N LYS A 231 1.29 -1.75 -13.05
CA LYS A 231 -0.09 -2.21 -12.86
C LYS A 231 -0.82 -2.17 -14.22
N PRO A 232 -1.88 -2.98 -14.39
CA PRO A 232 -2.73 -2.88 -15.57
C PRO A 232 -3.22 -1.46 -15.81
N ASP A 233 -3.26 -1.07 -17.08
CA ASP A 233 -3.88 0.16 -17.52
C ASP A 233 -5.40 -0.03 -17.51
N VAL A 234 -6.06 0.67 -16.58
CA VAL A 234 -7.49 0.62 -16.31
C VAL A 234 -7.95 2.03 -15.93
N ASP A 235 -9.24 2.31 -16.07
CA ASP A 235 -9.82 3.57 -15.60
C ASP A 235 -9.36 3.87 -14.18
N SER A 236 -8.85 5.08 -13.97
CA SER A 236 -8.26 5.44 -12.69
C SER A 236 -8.42 6.90 -12.33
N VAL A 237 -8.38 7.13 -11.02
CA VAL A 237 -8.49 8.43 -10.36
C VAL A 237 -7.38 8.54 -9.32
N PRO A 238 -6.91 9.76 -8.98
CA PRO A 238 -5.76 9.91 -8.10
C PRO A 238 -6.08 9.58 -6.63
N ASP A 239 -7.34 9.65 -6.22
CA ASP A 239 -7.73 9.60 -4.81
C ASP A 239 -9.16 9.09 -4.58
N ALA A 240 -9.57 9.08 -3.32
CA ALA A 240 -10.90 8.67 -2.89
C ALA A 240 -12.01 9.63 -3.35
N GLU A 241 -11.72 10.92 -3.50
CA GLU A 241 -12.72 11.91 -3.93
C GLU A 241 -13.11 11.67 -5.39
N GLY A 242 -12.13 11.45 -6.27
CA GLY A 242 -12.38 11.06 -7.65
C GLY A 242 -13.17 9.75 -7.76
N ALA A 243 -12.88 8.76 -6.90
CA ALA A 243 -13.61 7.50 -6.90
C ALA A 243 -15.07 7.67 -6.45
N LEU A 244 -15.32 8.55 -5.48
CA LEU A 244 -16.67 8.89 -5.02
C LEU A 244 -17.46 9.66 -6.07
N ALA A 245 -16.82 10.53 -6.84
CA ALA A 245 -17.47 11.22 -7.96
C ALA A 245 -17.85 10.22 -9.06
N TRP A 246 -16.93 9.34 -9.45
CA TRP A 246 -17.17 8.31 -10.45
C TRP A 246 -18.29 7.33 -10.05
N LEU A 247 -18.36 6.93 -8.78
CA LEU A 247 -19.46 6.09 -8.27
C LEU A 247 -20.82 6.81 -8.29
N ARG A 248 -20.84 8.13 -8.03
CA ARG A 248 -22.07 8.94 -8.09
C ARG A 248 -22.62 9.03 -9.51
N GLU A 249 -21.77 9.28 -10.49
CA GLU A 249 -22.17 9.30 -11.91
C GLU A 249 -22.81 7.97 -12.33
N ARG A 250 -22.28 6.84 -11.85
CA ARG A 250 -22.84 5.51 -12.13
C ARG A 250 -24.14 5.20 -11.41
N LEU A 251 -24.42 5.82 -10.26
CA LEU A 251 -25.71 5.68 -9.58
C LEU A 251 -26.83 6.44 -10.30
N GLU A 252 -26.46 7.42 -11.13
CA GLU A 252 -27.38 8.30 -11.86
C GLU A 252 -27.62 7.85 -13.31
N ALA A 253 -26.81 6.91 -13.82
CA ALA A 253 -26.90 6.35 -15.17
C ALA A 253 -27.88 5.17 -15.25
#